data_AF-A0A7S9SBX8-F1
#
_entry.id   AF-A0A7S9SBX8-F1
#
_cell.length_a   1.000
_cell.length_b   1.000
_cell.length_c   1.000
_cell.angle_alpha   90.00
_cell.angle_beta   90.00
_cell.angle_gamma   90.00
#
_symmetry.space_group_name_H-M   'P 1'
#
loop_
_entity.id
_entity.type
_entity.pdbx_description
1 polymer ?
#
loop_
_entity_poly.entity_id
_entity_poly.type
_entity_poly.pdbx_seq_one_letter_code
_entity_poly.pdbx_strand_id
1 'polypeptide(L)' 'MGYESFKNPLAAKIAQNARNLGFDQLMNEEFVQMLLSSKKMELSAVDRENIEQIFIKLMEIEEKVQLSK' A
#
# COMPACT_ATOMS: atom_id res chain seq x y z
N MET A 1 -6.53 -17.43 3.25
CA MET A 1 -7.89 -16.92 2.96
C MET A 1 -7.72 -15.74 2.01
N GLY A 2 -8.58 -15.61 0.99
CA GLY A 2 -8.53 -14.50 0.02
C GLY A 2 -9.45 -13.34 0.42
N TYR A 3 -9.69 -12.40 -0.50
CA TYR A 3 -10.56 -11.24 -0.24
C TYR A 3 -11.99 -11.61 0.15
N GLU A 4 -12.42 -12.85 -0.12
CA GLU A 4 -13.74 -13.38 0.19
C GLU A 4 -14.00 -13.47 1.70
N SER A 5 -12.96 -13.46 2.54
CA SER A 5 -13.10 -13.47 4.00
C SER A 5 -13.18 -12.07 4.63
N PHE A 6 -13.11 -11.01 3.83
CA PHE A 6 -13.07 -9.64 4.36
C PHE A 6 -14.44 -9.27 4.94
N LYS A 7 -14.44 -8.70 6.15
CA LYS A 7 -15.65 -8.26 6.86
C LYS A 7 -16.20 -6.97 6.26
N ASN A 8 -15.36 -6.11 5.68
CA ASN A 8 -15.80 -4.88 5.03
C ASN A 8 -16.06 -5.10 3.53
N PRO A 9 -17.32 -4.92 3.05
CA PRO A 9 -17.67 -5.15 1.65
C PRO A 9 -16.92 -4.25 0.64
N LEU A 10 -16.62 -3.01 1.01
CA LEU A 10 -15.85 -2.09 0.16
C LEU A 10 -14.39 -2.54 0.05
N ALA A 11 -13.80 -2.98 1.16
CA ALA A 11 -12.45 -3.54 1.16
C ALA A 11 -12.37 -4.81 0.33
N ALA A 12 -13.36 -5.70 0.46
CA ALA A 12 -13.47 -6.91 -0.35
C ALA A 12 -13.51 -6.58 -1.85
N LYS A 13 -14.26 -5.53 -2.24
CA LYS A 13 -14.37 -5.11 -3.64
C LYS A 13 -13.07 -4.50 -4.18
N ILE A 14 -12.37 -3.70 -3.38
CA ILE A 14 -11.07 -3.13 -3.75
C ILE A 14 -10.04 -4.24 -3.92
N ALA A 15 -9.98 -5.17 -2.98
CA ALA A 15 -9.11 -6.32 -3.04
C ALA A 15 -9.41 -7.19 -4.28
N GLN A 16 -10.69 -7.47 -4.57
CA GLN A 16 -11.08 -8.18 -5.79
C GLN A 16 -10.54 -7.49 -7.06
N ASN A 17 -10.73 -6.18 -7.18
CA ASN A 17 -10.27 -5.44 -8.36
C ASN A 17 -8.74 -5.40 -8.45
N ALA A 18 -8.06 -5.23 -7.32
CA ALA A 18 -6.62 -5.25 -7.22
C ALA A 18 -6.01 -6.57 -7.69
N ARG A 19 -6.60 -7.70 -7.27
CA ARG A 19 -6.21 -9.04 -7.73
C ARG A 19 -6.32 -9.17 -9.25
N ASN A 20 -7.42 -8.69 -9.83
CA ASN A 20 -7.63 -8.73 -11.28
C ASN A 20 -6.59 -7.88 -12.05
N LEU A 21 -5.93 -6.95 -11.39
CA LEU A 21 -4.87 -6.09 -11.93
C LEU A 21 -3.45 -6.56 -11.53
N GLY A 22 -3.32 -7.71 -10.83
CA GLY A 22 -2.03 -8.26 -10.41
C GLY A 22 -1.46 -7.68 -9.11
N PHE A 23 -2.24 -6.94 -8.32
CA PHE A 23 -1.82 -6.38 -7.04
C PHE A 23 -2.16 -7.32 -5.87
N ASP A 24 -1.38 -8.39 -5.73
CA ASP A 24 -1.60 -9.43 -4.71
C ASP A 24 -1.43 -8.91 -3.27
N GLN A 25 -0.70 -7.81 -3.06
CA GLN A 25 -0.49 -7.21 -1.74
C GLN A 25 -1.79 -6.68 -1.11
N LEU A 26 -2.83 -6.44 -1.92
CA LEU A 26 -4.14 -5.98 -1.46
C LEU A 26 -5.05 -7.12 -0.97
N MET A 27 -4.54 -8.36 -0.86
CA MET A 27 -5.20 -9.49 -0.20
C MET A 27 -5.11 -9.46 1.34
N ASN A 28 -4.62 -8.36 1.92
CA ASN A 28 -4.59 -8.12 3.36
C ASN A 28 -5.68 -7.11 3.75
N GLU A 29 -6.67 -7.54 4.55
CA GLU A 29 -7.80 -6.69 4.95
C GLU A 29 -7.36 -5.47 5.77
N GLU A 30 -6.44 -5.63 6.72
CA GLU A 30 -5.93 -4.52 7.54
C GLU A 30 -5.21 -3.48 6.67
N PHE A 31 -4.45 -3.93 5.68
CA PHE A 31 -3.77 -3.04 4.74
C PHE A 31 -4.77 -2.26 3.88
N VAL A 32 -5.81 -2.91 3.36
CA VAL A 32 -6.87 -2.24 2.60
C VAL A 32 -7.66 -1.28 3.49
N GLN A 33 -7.92 -1.64 4.76
CA GLN A 33 -8.54 -0.72 5.74
C GLN A 33 -7.68 0.50 6.01
N MET A 34 -6.37 0.33 6.13
CA MET A 34 -5.44 1.45 6.30
C MET A 34 -5.54 2.43 5.12
N LEU A 35 -5.53 1.91 3.88
CA LEU A 35 -5.73 2.72 2.67
C LEU A 35 -7.10 3.40 2.63
N LEU A 36 -8.17 2.71 3.02
CA LEU A 36 -9.53 3.26 3.07
C LEU A 36 -9.73 4.31 4.16
N SER A 37 -9.04 4.14 5.30
CA SER A 37 -9.06 5.08 6.42
C SER A 37 -8.24 6.33 6.15
N SER A 38 -7.33 6.27 5.17
CA SER A 38 -6.62 7.45 4.70
C SER A 38 -7.62 8.43 4.11
N LYS A 39 -7.68 9.64 4.70
CA LYS A 39 -8.44 10.75 4.11
C LYS A 39 -7.94 10.89 2.67
N LYS A 40 -8.87 10.92 1.70
CA LYS A 40 -8.58 11.10 0.28
C LYS A 40 -7.77 12.40 0.12
N MET A 41 -6.45 12.27 0.17
CA MET A 41 -5.53 13.39 0.08
C MET A 41 -5.21 13.50 -1.40
N GLU A 42 -5.67 14.58 -2.03
CA GLU A 42 -5.28 14.85 -3.40
C GLU A 42 -3.80 15.22 -3.40
N LEU A 43 -2.97 14.28 -3.84
CA LEU A 43 -1.53 14.50 -3.98
C LEU A 43 -1.28 15.23 -5.30
N SER A 44 -0.68 16.41 -5.20
CA SER A 44 -0.14 17.12 -6.36
C SER A 44 0.98 16.30 -7.02
N ALA A 45 1.39 16.66 -8.24
CA ALA A 45 2.51 16.00 -8.91
C ALA A 45 3.80 16.08 -8.06
N VAL A 46 4.01 17.20 -7.39
CA VAL A 46 5.15 17.43 -6.49
C VAL A 46 5.07 16.53 -5.26
N ASP A 47 3.88 16.35 -4.67
CA ASP A 47 3.71 15.46 -3.52
C ASP A 47 4.00 14.02 -3.88
N ARG A 48 3.61 13.58 -5.08
CA ARG A 48 3.88 12.22 -5.57
C ARG A 48 5.37 11.97 -5.76
N GLU A 49 6.07 12.90 -6.40
CA GLU A 49 7.52 12.82 -6.60
C GLU A 49 8.27 12.81 -5.25
N ASN A 50 7.85 13.66 -4.31
CA ASN A 50 8.42 13.67 -2.96
C ASN A 50 8.19 12.35 -2.22
N ILE A 51 7.00 11.75 -2.33
CA ILE A 51 6.69 10.46 -1.72
C ILE A 51 7.56 9.35 -2.32
N GLU A 52 7.71 9.32 -3.64
CA GLU A 52 8.59 8.36 -4.32
C GLU A 52 10.04 8.47 -3.82
N GLN A 53 10.57 9.71 -3.74
CA GLN A 53 11.91 9.98 -3.21
C GLN A 53 12.07 9.56 -1.75
N ILE A 54 11.04 9.74 -0.91
CA ILE A 54 11.04 9.27 0.47
C ILE A 54 11.14 7.74 0.52
N PHE A 55 10.33 7.02 -0.26
CA PHE A 55 10.36 5.57 -0.28
C PHE A 55 11.72 5.02 -0.76
N ILE A 56 12.31 5.61 -1.81
CA ILE A 56 13.66 5.26 -2.28
C ILE A 56 14.68 5.42 -1.15
N LYS A 57 14.70 6.56 -0.49
CA LYS A 57 15.64 6.82 0.61
C LYS A 57 15.43 5.89 1.81
N LEU A 58 14.19 5.52 2.11
CA LEU A 58 13.90 4.55 3.17
C LEU A 58 14.48 3.17 2.85
N MET A 59 14.35 2.70 1.61
CA MET A 59 14.98 1.45 1.16
C MET A 59 16.51 1.53 1.25
N GLU A 60 17.12 2.64 0.80
CA GLU A 60 18.57 2.83 0.93
C GLU A 60 19.05 2.83 2.39
N ILE A 61 18.26 3.40 3.30
CA ILE A 61 18.57 3.39 4.74
C ILE A 61 18.48 1.95 5.28
N GLU A 62 17.43 1.21 4.93
CA GLU A 62 17.27 -0.20 5.31
C GLU A 62 18.46 -1.03 4.85
N GLU A 63 18.86 -0.91 3.58
CA GLU A 63 20.03 -1.60 3.02
C GLU A 63 21.33 -1.25 3.76
N LYS A 64 21.55 0.04 4.06
CA LYS A 64 22.74 0.48 4.80
C LYS A 64 22.77 -0.05 6.24
N VAL A 65 21.61 -0.12 6.90
CA VAL A 65 21.49 -0.71 8.25
C VAL A 65 21.79 -2.21 8.23
N GLN A 66 21.37 -2.94 7.18
CA GLN A 66 21.68 -4.37 7.01
C GLN A 66 23.17 -4.63 6.73
N LEU A 67 23.86 -3.68 6.09
CA LEU A 67 25.29 -3.78 5.76
C LEU A 67 26.20 -3.37 6.91
N SER A 68 25.71 -2.60 7.90
CA SER A 68 26.42 -2.33 9.14
C SER A 68 26.30 -3.52 10.10
N LYS A 69 27.26 -4.44 10.02
CA LYS A 69 27.63 -5.34 11.14
C LYS A 69 28.65 -4.67 12.04
#